data_AF-D2H2V1-F1
#
_entry.id   AF-D2H2V1-F1
#
_cell.length_a   1.000
_cell.length_b   1.000
_cell.length_c   1.000
_cell.angle_alpha   90.00
_cell.angle_beta   90.00
_cell.angle_gamma   90.00
#
_symmetry.space_group_name_H-M   'P 1'
#
loop_
_entity.id
_entity.type
_entity.pdbx_description
1 polymer ?
#
loop_
_entity_poly.entity_id
_entity_poly.type
_entity_poly.pdbx_seq_one_letter_code
_entity_poly.pdbx_strand_id
1 'polypeptide(L)'
;MESPRLRPLTLLGAALLLLLPLLGARAQEDAELQPRALDIYSAVEDASHEKELIEALQEVLKKLKTKSIPIYEKKYGQVPMCHAGERCAVRKGARIGKLCDCPRGTTCNSFLLKCL
;
A
#
# COMPACT_ATOMS: atom_id res chain seq x y z
N MET A 1 -0.54 -41.96 -10.13
CA MET A 1 0.90 -42.00 -10.40
C MET A 1 1.57 -40.94 -9.53
N GLU A 2 2.08 -41.36 -8.39
CA GLU A 2 2.75 -40.49 -7.42
C GLU A 2 4.17 -40.24 -7.92
N SER A 3 4.55 -38.99 -8.12
CA SER A 3 5.80 -38.64 -8.79
C SER A 3 7.01 -39.11 -7.96
N PRO A 4 7.88 -40.00 -8.47
CA PRO A 4 8.96 -40.65 -7.70
C PRO A 4 10.08 -39.69 -7.27
N ARG A 5 10.01 -38.43 -7.68
CA ARG A 5 11.02 -37.39 -7.38
C ARG A 5 10.69 -36.54 -6.15
N LEU A 6 9.45 -36.53 -5.64
CA LEU A 6 9.12 -35.75 -4.44
C LEU A 6 9.60 -36.44 -3.15
N ARG A 7 9.57 -37.77 -3.11
CA ARG A 7 9.97 -38.56 -1.95
C ARG A 7 11.44 -38.37 -1.50
N PRO A 8 12.45 -38.30 -2.41
CA PRO A 8 13.83 -38.04 -1.96
C PRO A 8 14.03 -36.61 -1.46
N LEU A 9 13.32 -35.63 -2.03
CA LEU A 9 13.39 -34.22 -1.61
C LEU A 9 12.78 -34.00 -0.22
N THR A 10 11.67 -34.66 0.09
CA THR A 10 11.08 -34.60 1.44
C THR A 10 11.94 -35.32 2.48
N LEU A 11 12.58 -36.44 2.12
CA LEU A 11 13.54 -37.14 2.99
C LEU A 11 14.79 -36.30 3.27
N LEU A 12 15.36 -35.64 2.25
CA LEU A 12 16.50 -34.74 2.41
C LEU A 12 16.17 -33.53 3.30
N GLY A 13 14.97 -32.94 3.13
CA GLY A 13 14.50 -31.84 3.96
C GLY A 13 14.31 -32.23 5.43
N ALA A 14 13.74 -33.41 5.68
CA ALA A 14 13.57 -33.93 7.04
C ALA A 14 14.90 -34.27 7.72
N ALA A 15 15.85 -34.85 6.96
CA ALA A 15 17.20 -35.13 7.47
C ALA A 15 17.94 -33.84 7.83
N LEU A 16 17.81 -32.78 7.02
CA LEU A 16 18.42 -31.48 7.32
C LEU A 16 17.83 -30.87 8.60
N LEU A 17 16.50 -30.86 8.74
CA LEU A 17 15.81 -30.34 9.94
C LEU A 17 16.21 -31.05 11.24
N LEU A 18 16.52 -32.35 11.18
CA LEU A 18 16.99 -33.12 12.34
C LEU A 18 18.47 -32.87 12.68
N LEU A 19 19.27 -32.36 11.75
CA LEU A 19 20.69 -32.07 11.97
C LEU A 19 20.94 -30.63 12.48
N LEU A 20 20.01 -29.69 12.28
CA LEU A 20 20.12 -28.32 12.80
C LEU A 20 20.28 -28.23 14.33
N PRO A 21 19.57 -29.01 15.17
CA PRO A 21 19.70 -28.96 16.63
C PRO A 21 21.08 -29.42 17.13
N LEU A 22 21.76 -30.30 16.40
CA LEU A 22 23.08 -30.83 16.75
C LEU A 22 24.20 -29.81 16.48
N LEU A 23 24.02 -28.91 15.51
CA LEU A 23 24.94 -27.78 15.29
C LEU A 23 24.75 -26.67 16.33
N GLY A 24 23.51 -26.45 16.81
CA GLY A 24 23.22 -25.44 17.83
C GLY A 24 23.76 -25.78 19.23
N ALA A 25 23.92 -27.06 19.54
CA ALA A 25 24.42 -27.51 20.85
C ALA A 25 25.94 -27.31 21.04
N ARG A 26 26.70 -26.96 19.99
CA ARG A 26 28.15 -26.69 20.11
C ARG A 26 28.49 -25.26 20.52
N ALA A 27 27.49 -24.37 20.60
CA ALA A 27 27.67 -22.99 21.07
C ALA A 27 27.27 -22.79 22.54
N GLN A 28 26.76 -23.84 23.21
CA GLN A 28 26.18 -23.77 24.56
C GLN A 28 27.07 -24.48 25.61
N GLU A 29 28.39 -24.38 25.49
CA GLU A 29 29.31 -24.87 26.53
C GLU A 29 30.34 -23.79 26.90
N ASP A 30 29.88 -22.57 27.24
CA ASP A 30 30.70 -21.63 28.01
C ASP A 30 29.86 -20.47 28.54
N ALA A 31 29.13 -20.67 29.64
CA ALA A 31 28.63 -19.60 30.52
C ALA A 31 27.90 -20.19 31.74
N GLU A 32 28.56 -21.06 32.49
CA GLU A 32 28.19 -21.31 33.88
C GLU A 32 28.73 -20.15 34.74
N LEU A 33 28.01 -19.03 34.82
CA LEU A 33 28.03 -18.13 35.99
C LEU A 33 26.90 -17.10 35.88
N GLN A 34 25.97 -17.14 36.85
CA GLN A 34 24.97 -16.12 37.19
C GLN A 34 25.28 -14.69 36.71
N PRO A 35 24.31 -14.02 36.04
CA PRO A 35 23.53 -12.98 36.74
C PRO A 35 22.09 -12.85 36.23
N ARG A 36 21.15 -13.59 36.83
CA ARG A 36 19.69 -13.59 36.52
C ARG A 36 18.95 -12.24 36.73
N ALA A 37 19.65 -11.15 36.98
CA ALA A 37 19.09 -9.81 37.20
C ALA A 37 19.27 -8.86 36.00
N LEU A 38 20.21 -9.14 35.09
CA LEU A 38 20.55 -8.24 33.98
C LEU A 38 19.68 -8.49 32.73
N ASP A 39 19.20 -9.73 32.54
CA ASP A 39 18.35 -10.12 31.41
C ASP A 39 16.91 -9.58 31.50
N ILE A 40 16.39 -9.34 32.71
CA ILE A 40 15.06 -8.76 32.90
C ILE A 40 15.08 -7.28 32.55
N TYR A 41 16.15 -6.56 32.88
CA TYR A 41 16.29 -5.15 32.50
C TYR A 41 16.49 -4.99 30.98
N SER A 42 17.29 -5.86 30.33
CA SER A 42 17.45 -5.85 28.87
C SER A 42 16.13 -6.15 28.15
N ALA A 43 15.41 -7.21 28.53
CA ALA A 43 14.15 -7.56 27.90
C ALA A 43 13.03 -6.50 28.12
N VAL A 44 13.09 -5.77 29.23
CA VAL A 44 12.14 -4.67 29.53
C VAL A 44 12.52 -3.40 28.75
N GLU A 45 13.82 -3.10 28.58
CA GLU A 45 14.33 -2.03 27.71
C GLU A 45 14.07 -2.32 26.23
N ASP A 46 14.22 -3.58 25.80
CA ASP A 46 13.93 -4.02 24.43
C ASP A 46 12.43 -3.92 24.13
N ALA A 47 11.58 -4.27 25.10
CA ALA A 47 10.12 -4.13 24.97
C ALA A 47 9.66 -2.66 25.05
N SER A 48 10.35 -1.78 25.78
CA SER A 48 10.06 -0.34 25.77
C SER A 48 10.51 0.30 24.46
N HIS A 49 11.69 -0.06 23.98
CA HIS A 49 12.22 0.42 22.69
C HIS A 49 11.36 -0.06 21.52
N GLU A 50 10.88 -1.31 21.54
CA GLU A 50 9.93 -1.81 20.54
C GLU A 50 8.61 -1.01 20.54
N LYS A 51 8.09 -0.68 21.72
CA LYS A 51 6.89 0.17 21.85
C LYS A 51 7.11 1.57 21.31
N GLU A 52 8.24 2.19 21.62
CA GLU A 52 8.61 3.51 21.10
C GLU A 52 8.73 3.52 19.57
N LEU A 53 9.31 2.46 18.99
CA LEU A 53 9.41 2.31 17.54
C LEU A 53 8.03 2.15 16.88
N ILE A 54 7.13 1.38 17.50
CA ILE A 54 5.76 1.20 17.02
C ILE A 54 4.98 2.52 17.08
N GLU A 55 5.13 3.28 18.16
CA GLU A 55 4.51 4.60 18.31
C GLU A 55 5.03 5.60 17.27
N ALA A 56 6.35 5.64 17.05
CA ALA A 56 6.98 6.47 16.04
C ALA A 56 6.48 6.12 14.62
N LEU A 57 6.35 4.82 14.33
CA LEU A 57 5.83 4.35 13.03
C LEU A 57 4.36 4.74 12.84
N GLN A 58 3.53 4.60 13.87
CA GLN A 58 2.13 5.03 13.84
C GLN A 58 2.00 6.55 13.64
N GLU A 59 2.85 7.35 14.28
CA GLU A 59 2.85 8.80 14.11
C GLU A 59 3.25 9.21 12.69
N VAL A 60 4.27 8.55 12.10
CA VAL A 60 4.66 8.75 10.70
C VAL A 60 3.53 8.37 9.75
N LEU A 61 2.87 7.23 9.97
CA LEU A 61 1.72 6.80 9.16
C LEU A 61 0.55 7.79 9.27
N LYS A 62 0.30 8.35 10.45
CA LYS A 62 -0.73 9.37 10.67
C LYS A 62 -0.38 10.68 9.94
N LYS A 63 0.88 11.11 9.98
CA LYS A 63 1.40 12.29 9.26
C LYS A 63 1.44 12.08 7.74
N LEU A 64 1.66 10.86 7.28
CA LEU A 64 1.58 10.51 5.86
C LEU A 64 0.13 10.40 5.36
N LYS A 65 -0.80 9.95 6.21
CA LYS A 65 -2.24 9.90 5.88
C LYS A 65 -2.85 11.29 5.74
N THR A 66 -2.38 12.28 6.49
CA THR A 66 -2.80 13.69 6.31
C THR A 66 -2.09 14.37 5.13
N LYS A 67 -0.91 13.88 4.74
CA LYS A 67 -0.21 14.25 3.49
C LYS A 67 -0.61 13.39 2.29
N SER A 68 -1.50 12.41 2.44
CA SER A 68 -1.97 11.61 1.31
C SER A 68 -2.60 12.59 0.35
N ILE A 69 -1.96 12.71 -0.80
CA ILE A 69 -2.24 13.64 -1.89
C ILE A 69 -3.77 13.76 -2.00
N PRO A 70 -4.33 14.98 -2.00
CA PRO A 70 -5.76 15.13 -2.06
C PRO A 70 -6.24 14.33 -3.28
N ILE A 71 -7.17 13.41 -3.06
CA ILE A 71 -7.93 12.70 -4.10
C ILE A 71 -8.75 13.70 -4.95
N TYR A 72 -8.61 14.99 -4.68
CA TYR A 72 -8.73 16.01 -5.70
C TYR A 72 -7.49 15.98 -6.60
N GLU A 73 -7.34 14.90 -7.39
CA GLU A 73 -6.73 15.04 -8.70
C GLU A 73 -7.34 16.28 -9.30
N LYS A 74 -6.51 17.30 -9.54
CA LYS A 74 -6.90 18.55 -10.17
C LYS A 74 -7.78 18.20 -11.37
N LYS A 75 -9.10 18.36 -11.25
CA LYS A 75 -10.10 18.03 -12.27
C LYS A 75 -10.04 19.07 -13.40
N TYR A 76 -8.85 19.29 -13.95
CA TYR A 76 -8.67 20.07 -15.16
C TYR A 76 -9.39 19.33 -16.28
N GLY A 77 -10.52 19.87 -16.70
CA GLY A 77 -11.31 19.34 -17.82
C GLY A 77 -12.45 18.40 -17.45
N GLN A 78 -12.70 18.11 -16.17
CA GLN A 78 -13.92 17.38 -15.80
C GLN A 78 -15.08 18.36 -15.64
N VAL A 79 -16.07 18.20 -16.51
CA VAL A 79 -17.29 18.99 -16.54
C VAL A 79 -18.49 18.09 -16.21
N PRO A 80 -19.61 18.64 -15.69
CA PRO A 80 -20.83 17.86 -15.47
C PRO A 80 -21.42 17.35 -16.79
N MET A 81 -22.42 16.48 -16.74
CA MET A 81 -23.18 16.05 -17.92
C MET A 81 -24.29 17.07 -18.25
N CYS A 82 -24.53 17.36 -19.53
CA CYS A 82 -25.64 18.21 -19.98
C CYS A 82 -26.93 17.40 -20.15
N HIS A 83 -28.07 18.11 -20.21
CA HIS A 83 -29.30 17.57 -20.79
C HIS A 83 -29.32 17.74 -22.32
N ALA A 84 -30.15 16.95 -23.02
CA ALA A 84 -30.35 17.12 -24.47
C ALA A 84 -30.93 18.50 -24.79
N GLY A 85 -30.37 19.21 -25.75
CA GLY A 85 -30.77 20.58 -26.12
C GLY A 85 -30.27 21.70 -25.19
N GLU A 86 -29.58 21.39 -24.09
CA GLU A 86 -28.96 22.37 -23.20
C GLU A 86 -27.68 22.97 -23.80
N ARG A 87 -27.25 24.14 -23.31
CA ARG A 87 -25.98 24.74 -23.71
C ARG A 87 -24.78 23.96 -23.17
N CYS A 88 -23.98 23.40 -24.08
CA CYS A 88 -22.78 22.63 -23.76
C CYS A 88 -21.49 23.46 -23.77
N ALA A 89 -21.50 24.64 -24.37
CA ALA A 89 -20.34 25.52 -24.47
C ALA A 89 -20.72 27.00 -24.44
N VAL A 90 -19.72 27.86 -24.22
CA VAL A 90 -19.84 29.32 -24.28
C VAL A 90 -18.73 29.89 -25.15
N ARG A 91 -19.06 30.90 -25.96
CA ARG A 91 -18.10 31.58 -26.81
C ARG A 91 -17.74 32.94 -26.23
N LYS A 92 -16.44 33.20 -26.09
CA LYS A 92 -15.90 34.51 -25.72
C LYS A 92 -14.88 34.92 -26.78
N GLY A 93 -15.32 35.74 -27.74
CA GLY A 93 -14.54 36.11 -28.91
C GLY A 93 -14.25 34.90 -29.81
N ALA A 94 -12.97 34.64 -30.07
CA ALA A 94 -12.52 33.47 -30.85
C ALA A 94 -12.42 32.18 -30.03
N ARG A 95 -12.54 32.24 -28.69
CA ARG A 95 -12.37 31.08 -27.80
C ARG A 95 -13.72 30.46 -27.46
N ILE A 96 -13.75 29.13 -27.37
CA ILE A 96 -14.91 28.34 -26.94
C ILE A 96 -14.53 27.60 -25.64
N GLY A 97 -15.33 27.80 -24.59
CA GLY A 97 -15.20 27.09 -23.32
C GLY A 97 -16.30 26.05 -23.17
N LYS A 98 -15.94 24.83 -22.76
CA LYS A 98 -16.88 23.72 -22.50
C LYS A 98 -17.51 23.88 -21.11
N LEU A 99 -18.83 23.71 -21.01
CA LEU A 99 -19.58 23.77 -19.76
C LEU A 99 -19.94 22.40 -19.21
N CYS A 100 -20.30 21.46 -20.10
CA CYS A 100 -20.75 20.12 -19.76
C CYS A 100 -20.52 19.14 -20.92
N ASP A 101 -20.61 17.85 -20.64
CA ASP A 101 -20.52 16.75 -21.61
C ASP A 101 -21.91 16.35 -22.11
N CYS A 102 -22.09 16.34 -23.44
CA CYS A 102 -23.37 15.95 -24.03
C CYS A 102 -23.66 14.45 -23.81
N PRO A 103 -24.93 14.05 -23.61
CA PRO A 103 -25.30 12.66 -23.47
C PRO A 103 -25.02 11.89 -24.77
N ARG A 104 -24.83 10.57 -24.63
CA ARG A 104 -24.58 9.67 -25.77
C ARG A 104 -25.63 9.85 -26.87
N GLY A 105 -25.18 9.97 -28.11
CA GLY A 105 -26.04 10.19 -29.27
C GLY A 105 -26.27 11.65 -29.63
N THR A 106 -25.80 12.59 -28.80
CA THR A 106 -25.78 14.02 -29.11
C THR A 106 -24.36 14.56 -29.04
N THR A 107 -24.06 15.59 -29.83
CA THR A 107 -22.76 16.27 -29.84
C THR A 107 -22.94 17.76 -29.59
N CYS A 108 -21.91 18.39 -29.02
CA CYS A 108 -21.95 19.83 -28.81
C CYS A 108 -21.75 20.57 -30.14
N ASN A 109 -22.80 21.19 -30.65
CA ASN A 109 -22.72 21.98 -31.87
C ASN A 109 -21.90 23.27 -31.63
N SER A 110 -20.87 23.53 -32.43
CA SER A 110 -19.97 24.69 -32.23
C SER A 110 -20.57 26.05 -32.60
N PHE A 111 -21.64 26.08 -33.39
CA PHE A 111 -22.35 27.29 -33.79
C PHE A 111 -23.46 27.65 -32.81
N LEU A 112 -24.30 26.66 -32.46
CA LEU A 112 -25.44 26.81 -31.55
C LEU A 112 -25.06 26.68 -30.08
N LEU A 113 -23.89 26.07 -29.80
CA LEU A 113 -23.37 25.80 -28.47
C LEU A 113 -24.30 24.94 -27.61
N LYS A 114 -25.09 24.06 -28.25
CA LYS A 114 -26.07 23.15 -27.63
C LYS A 114 -25.82 21.69 -28.00
N CYS A 115 -26.28 20.77 -27.16
CA CYS A 115 -26.25 19.33 -27.46
C CYS A 115 -27.36 18.95 -28.45
N LEU A 116 -26.97 18.50 -29.64
CA LEU A 116 -27.86 18.05 -30.73
C LEU A 116 -27.47 16.66 -31.22
#